data_AF-A0A7X6HQB3-F1
#
_entry.id   AF-A0A7X6HQB3-F1
#
_cell.length_a   1.000
_cell.length_b   1.000
_cell.length_c   1.000
_cell.angle_alpha   90.00
_cell.angle_beta   90.00
_cell.angle_gamma   90.00
#
_symmetry.space_group_name_H-M   'P 1'
#
loop_
_entity.id
_entity.type
_entity.pdbx_description
1 polymer ?
#
loop_
_entity_poly.entity_id
_entity_poly.type
_entity_poly.pdbx_seq_one_letter_code
_entity_poly.pdbx_strand_id
1 'polypeptide(L)'
;MKTLKSDFVDSKTGRHLLDALYEKFAKPQLHDTLKPHNPSIYIRHQSGELVHGYLVEKVFEDCKTGFYAEARSSIYANATPVLVIRGYGSWYPLDRVLEDTPDVFVARLQRQLKAAESSGAVDWIKQQFERGNPADIIGESLGGKVAQQIAAKYPDYIRSTVTFNSLGVAEKLAQNSTAIHVFHYFTLGERYAFWANGGDYIPGTIFVISQRGNNCCYKIEEWIVRIARFEGKFRKRRAIVVMLAQFLLLNRHNAIVLNKKKPVVVQIDRTQLQSFRKNSFS
;
A
#
# COMPACT_ATOMS: atom_id res chain seq x y z
N MET A 1 4.11 -32.08 -2.01
CA MET A 1 4.71 -30.80 -1.59
C MET A 1 4.60 -30.69 -0.08
N LYS A 2 5.72 -30.76 0.65
CA LYS A 2 5.73 -30.47 2.09
C LYS A 2 5.41 -28.98 2.24
N THR A 3 4.31 -28.65 2.90
CA THR A 3 3.99 -27.29 3.35
C THR A 3 5.12 -26.85 4.27
N LEU A 4 6.11 -26.14 3.71
CA LEU A 4 7.05 -25.37 4.50
C LEU A 4 6.20 -24.44 5.37
N LYS A 5 6.27 -24.63 6.68
CA LYS A 5 5.72 -23.68 7.65
C LYS A 5 6.33 -22.33 7.28
N SER A 6 5.52 -21.38 6.81
CA SER A 6 5.99 -20.06 6.42
C SER A 6 6.59 -19.39 7.67
N ASP A 7 7.91 -19.33 7.72
CA ASP A 7 8.72 -18.78 8.83
C ASP A 7 8.46 -17.29 9.06
N PHE A 8 7.83 -16.62 8.10
CA PHE A 8 7.44 -15.21 8.13
C PHE A 8 5.98 -14.96 8.56
N VAL A 9 5.21 -16.01 8.91
CA VAL A 9 3.83 -15.89 9.38
C VAL A 9 3.73 -16.19 10.86
N ASP A 10 3.16 -15.26 11.63
CA ASP A 10 2.86 -15.45 13.04
C ASP A 10 1.79 -16.53 13.19
N SER A 11 2.16 -17.66 13.79
CA SER A 11 1.27 -18.82 13.94
C SER A 11 0.02 -18.57 14.80
N LYS A 12 -0.01 -17.51 15.62
CA LYS A 12 -1.15 -17.20 16.51
C LYS A 12 -2.14 -16.24 15.86
N THR A 13 -1.63 -15.32 15.05
CA THR A 13 -2.41 -14.19 14.52
C THR A 13 -2.57 -14.25 13.00
N GLY A 14 -1.82 -15.10 12.30
CA GLY A 14 -1.80 -15.18 10.84
C GLY A 14 -1.13 -13.98 10.16
N ARG A 15 -0.56 -13.06 10.94
CA ARG A 15 0.06 -11.82 10.44
C ARG A 15 1.43 -12.08 9.87
N HIS A 16 1.86 -11.21 8.96
CA HIS A 16 3.27 -11.16 8.55
C HIS A 16 4.13 -10.67 9.73
N LEU A 17 5.21 -11.38 10.07
CA LEU A 17 6.06 -11.06 11.23
C LEU A 17 6.70 -9.68 11.16
N LEU A 18 6.90 -9.17 9.94
CA LEU A 18 7.52 -7.87 9.68
C LEU A 18 6.51 -6.76 9.36
N ASP A 19 5.21 -6.99 9.53
CA ASP A 19 4.17 -6.03 9.10
C ASP A 19 4.33 -4.63 9.71
N ALA A 20 4.72 -4.51 10.97
CA ALA A 20 4.97 -3.23 11.61
C ALA A 20 6.18 -2.49 11.02
N LEU A 21 7.24 -3.20 10.65
CA LEU A 21 8.38 -2.61 9.95
C LEU A 21 7.98 -2.20 8.52
N TYR A 22 7.26 -3.08 7.82
CA TYR A 22 6.84 -2.85 6.44
C TYR A 22 5.87 -1.67 6.34
N GLU A 23 5.04 -1.43 7.36
CA GLU A 23 4.20 -0.24 7.41
C GLU A 23 5.05 1.06 7.42
N LYS A 24 6.17 1.08 8.15
CA LYS A 24 7.09 2.24 8.15
C LYS A 24 7.80 2.43 6.81
N PHE A 25 8.10 1.34 6.10
CA PHE A 25 8.69 1.41 4.77
C PHE A 25 7.70 1.94 3.74
N ALA A 26 6.46 1.47 3.78
CA ALA A 26 5.48 1.74 2.76
C ALA A 26 4.76 3.08 2.93
N LYS A 27 4.43 3.47 4.17
CA LYS A 27 3.62 4.66 4.44
C LYS A 27 4.44 5.94 4.45
N PRO A 28 3.84 7.07 4.03
CA PRO A 28 4.44 8.39 4.12
C PRO A 28 5.03 8.68 5.50
N GLN A 29 6.30 9.10 5.53
CA GLN A 29 6.96 9.62 6.72
C GLN A 29 6.99 11.15 6.58
N LEU A 30 5.91 11.81 7.02
CA LEU A 30 5.72 13.27 6.95
C LEU A 30 6.90 14.01 7.61
N HIS A 31 7.89 14.38 6.81
CA HIS A 31 9.03 15.20 7.22
C HIS A 31 9.26 16.41 6.29
N ASP A 32 9.04 16.26 4.97
CA ASP A 32 9.50 17.23 3.96
C ASP A 32 8.39 17.90 3.11
N THR A 33 7.12 17.81 3.53
CA THR A 33 5.94 18.32 2.78
C THR A 33 5.93 19.82 2.48
N LEU A 34 6.81 20.60 3.11
CA LEU A 34 6.85 22.07 3.00
C LEU A 34 8.05 22.59 2.20
N LYS A 35 8.87 21.72 1.56
CA LYS A 35 9.96 22.18 0.70
C LYS A 35 9.43 22.61 -0.68
N PRO A 36 9.60 23.87 -1.10
CA PRO A 36 8.94 24.43 -2.28
C PRO A 36 9.34 23.81 -3.62
N HIS A 37 10.48 23.11 -3.68
CA HIS A 37 11.01 22.59 -4.95
C HIS A 37 10.70 21.11 -5.22
N ASN A 38 10.29 20.32 -4.22
CA ASN A 38 9.97 18.88 -4.37
C ASN A 38 8.99 18.43 -3.26
N PRO A 39 7.72 18.88 -3.27
CA PRO A 39 6.77 18.52 -2.23
C PRO A 39 6.38 17.03 -2.34
N SER A 40 6.98 16.19 -1.51
CA SER A 40 6.60 14.78 -1.36
C SER A 40 6.28 14.48 0.09
N ILE A 41 5.26 13.63 0.29
CA ILE A 41 4.95 13.05 1.60
C ILE A 41 5.85 11.84 1.92
N TYR A 42 6.62 11.38 0.93
CA TYR A 42 7.61 10.30 1.06
C TYR A 42 9.01 10.89 1.23
N ILE A 43 9.92 10.09 1.79
CA ILE A 43 11.36 10.37 1.84
C ILE A 43 12.03 9.66 0.66
N ARG A 44 12.85 10.38 -0.12
CA ARG A 44 13.61 9.81 -1.24
C ARG A 44 14.96 9.38 -0.72
N HIS A 45 15.17 8.09 -0.60
CA HIS A 45 16.46 7.55 -0.16
C HIS A 45 17.41 7.41 -1.34
N GLN A 46 18.71 7.36 -1.03
CA GLN A 46 19.77 7.11 -2.00
C GLN A 46 20.34 5.71 -1.84
N SER A 47 20.87 5.13 -2.93
CA SER A 47 21.62 3.88 -2.83
C SER A 47 22.78 4.03 -1.84
N GLY A 48 22.96 3.06 -0.95
CA GLY A 48 23.92 3.08 0.14
C GLY A 48 23.38 3.61 1.47
N GLU A 49 22.16 4.17 1.48
CA GLU A 49 21.54 4.66 2.72
C GLU A 49 21.00 3.51 3.59
N LEU A 50 21.12 3.66 4.92
CA LEU A 50 20.61 2.69 5.89
C LEU A 50 19.27 3.15 6.47
N VAL A 51 18.20 2.41 6.18
CA VAL A 51 16.83 2.72 6.61
C VAL A 51 16.31 1.61 7.51
N HIS A 52 16.19 1.87 8.81
CA HIS A 52 15.71 0.90 9.82
C HIS A 52 16.36 -0.49 9.73
N GLY A 53 17.68 -0.55 9.54
CA GLY A 53 18.43 -1.82 9.45
C GLY A 53 18.38 -2.48 8.07
N TYR A 54 17.96 -1.74 7.03
CA TYR A 54 17.99 -2.17 5.65
C TYR A 54 18.81 -1.19 4.80
N LEU A 55 19.82 -1.71 4.11
CA LEU A 55 20.61 -0.97 3.14
C LEU A 55 19.81 -0.82 1.85
N VAL A 56 19.65 0.41 1.36
CA VAL A 56 19.10 0.66 0.03
C VAL A 56 20.15 0.26 -1.00
N GLU A 57 19.99 -0.90 -1.63
CA GLU A 57 20.94 -1.40 -2.63
C GLU A 57 20.78 -0.65 -3.95
N LYS A 58 19.53 -0.42 -4.33
CA LYS A 58 19.18 0.15 -5.62
C LYS A 58 17.86 0.90 -5.56
N VAL A 59 17.80 2.01 -6.27
CA VAL A 59 16.59 2.80 -6.50
C VAL A 59 16.17 2.60 -7.96
N PHE A 60 14.88 2.38 -8.17
CA PHE A 60 14.27 2.21 -9.48
C PHE A 60 13.27 3.33 -9.73
N GLU A 61 13.41 4.05 -10.83
CA GLU A 61 12.58 5.20 -11.14
C GLU A 61 12.19 5.22 -12.62
N ASP A 62 10.98 5.67 -12.92
CA ASP A 62 10.57 6.06 -14.27
C ASP A 62 9.84 7.40 -14.22
N CYS A 63 10.47 8.43 -14.77
CA CYS A 63 9.97 9.80 -14.70
C CYS A 63 8.75 10.07 -15.60
N LYS A 64 8.38 9.15 -16.49
CA LYS A 64 7.21 9.29 -17.38
C LYS A 64 5.92 8.84 -16.71
N THR A 65 6.04 7.84 -15.85
CA THR A 65 4.92 7.25 -15.12
C THR A 65 4.87 7.67 -13.67
N GLY A 66 5.97 8.19 -13.11
CA GLY A 66 6.09 8.48 -11.68
C GLY A 66 6.49 7.26 -10.83
N PHE A 67 6.78 6.11 -11.46
CA PHE A 67 7.18 4.90 -10.77
C PHE A 67 8.42 5.13 -9.92
N TYR A 68 8.38 4.65 -8.67
CA TYR A 68 9.50 4.68 -7.75
C TYR A 68 9.46 3.45 -6.84
N ALA A 69 10.58 2.74 -6.76
CA ALA A 69 10.76 1.65 -5.82
C ALA A 69 12.19 1.58 -5.32
N GLU A 70 12.37 1.00 -4.14
CA GLU A 70 13.67 0.76 -3.52
C GLU A 70 13.85 -0.73 -3.26
N ALA A 71 14.93 -1.29 -3.80
CA ALA A 71 15.45 -2.58 -3.38
C ALA A 71 16.26 -2.37 -2.11
N ARG A 72 15.89 -3.07 -1.05
CA ARG A 72 16.61 -3.01 0.22
C ARG A 72 16.98 -4.39 0.72
N SER A 73 18.21 -4.52 1.21
CA SER A 73 18.71 -5.74 1.85
C SER A 73 18.95 -5.50 3.33
N SER A 74 18.56 -6.47 4.15
CA SER A 74 18.78 -6.34 5.59
C SER A 74 20.26 -6.49 5.93
N ILE A 75 20.73 -5.72 6.92
CA ILE A 75 22.06 -5.92 7.52
C ILE A 75 22.05 -7.03 8.58
N TYR A 76 20.88 -7.56 8.93
CA TYR A 76 20.73 -8.66 9.87
C TYR A 76 20.79 -10.00 9.14
N ALA A 77 21.49 -10.97 9.73
CA ALA A 77 21.54 -12.32 9.19
C ALA A 77 20.14 -12.93 9.09
N ASN A 78 19.89 -13.69 8.02
CA ASN A 78 18.62 -14.40 7.75
C ASN A 78 17.38 -13.51 7.58
N ALA A 79 17.54 -12.21 7.38
CA ALA A 79 16.43 -11.34 7.03
C ALA A 79 16.27 -11.21 5.51
N THR A 80 15.02 -11.17 5.08
CA THR A 80 14.63 -11.20 3.67
C THR A 80 14.87 -9.85 3.00
N PRO A 81 15.31 -9.82 1.74
CA PRO A 81 15.38 -8.59 0.97
C PRO A 81 13.95 -8.14 0.63
N VAL A 82 13.77 -6.83 0.43
CA VAL A 82 12.46 -6.24 0.18
C VAL A 82 12.51 -5.30 -1.01
N LEU A 83 11.46 -5.33 -1.83
CA LEU A 83 11.17 -4.27 -2.80
C LEU A 83 10.06 -3.39 -2.24
N VAL A 84 10.39 -2.15 -1.89
CA VAL A 84 9.43 -1.16 -1.37
C VAL A 84 8.95 -0.29 -2.52
N ILE A 85 7.67 -0.39 -2.87
CA ILE A 85 7.05 0.39 -3.95
C ILE A 85 6.24 1.53 -3.34
N ARG A 86 6.54 2.75 -3.79
CA ARG A 86 5.89 3.98 -3.30
C ARG A 86 4.43 4.06 -3.75
N GLY A 87 3.59 4.65 -2.89
CA GLY A 87 2.22 5.04 -3.23
C GLY A 87 2.12 6.25 -4.16
N TYR A 88 0.90 6.77 -4.35
CA TYR A 88 0.62 7.92 -5.21
C TYR A 88 1.32 9.20 -4.72
N GLY A 89 1.87 9.99 -5.64
CA GLY A 89 2.50 11.29 -5.34
C GLY A 89 3.58 11.62 -6.37
N SER A 90 4.16 12.83 -6.33
CA SER A 90 5.24 13.18 -7.27
C SER A 90 6.49 13.62 -6.53
N TRP A 91 7.65 13.26 -7.09
CA TRP A 91 8.94 13.87 -6.76
C TRP A 91 9.24 15.11 -7.61
N TYR A 92 8.31 15.46 -8.50
CA TYR A 92 8.38 16.59 -9.41
C TYR A 92 7.32 17.62 -8.99
N PRO A 93 7.27 18.83 -9.60
CA PRO A 93 6.32 19.85 -9.20
C PRO A 93 4.87 19.35 -9.29
N LEU A 94 3.95 20.06 -8.62
CA LEU A 94 2.52 19.70 -8.48
C LEU A 94 1.81 19.34 -9.81
N ASP A 95 2.31 19.83 -10.95
CA ASP A 95 1.80 19.54 -12.29
C ASP A 95 2.03 18.09 -12.74
N ARG A 96 3.07 17.41 -12.25
CA ARG A 96 3.38 16.00 -12.58
C ARG A 96 2.74 14.97 -11.66
N VAL A 97 2.06 15.41 -10.59
CA VAL A 97 1.18 14.54 -9.79
C VAL A 97 0.10 13.88 -10.68
N LEU A 98 -0.22 14.51 -11.82
CA LEU A 98 -1.17 14.00 -12.81
C LEU A 98 -0.69 12.76 -13.58
N GLU A 99 0.59 12.43 -13.59
CA GLU A 99 1.13 11.31 -14.37
C GLU A 99 0.72 9.94 -13.79
N ASP A 100 0.65 9.86 -12.46
CA ASP A 100 0.17 8.70 -11.70
C ASP A 100 -1.37 8.55 -11.78
N THR A 101 -2.08 9.66 -11.98
CA THR A 101 -3.55 9.78 -11.83
C THR A 101 -4.33 8.72 -12.61
N PRO A 102 -4.06 8.45 -13.90
CA PRO A 102 -4.83 7.44 -14.62
C PRO A 102 -4.73 6.03 -14.00
N ASP A 103 -3.58 5.62 -13.45
CA ASP A 103 -3.45 4.32 -12.80
C ASP A 103 -4.14 4.28 -11.43
N VAL A 104 -4.30 5.43 -10.78
CA VAL A 104 -5.09 5.56 -9.55
C VAL A 104 -6.58 5.36 -9.78
N PHE A 105 -7.12 5.80 -10.92
CA PHE A 105 -8.56 5.73 -11.21
C PHE A 105 -8.96 4.57 -12.12
N VAL A 106 -7.99 3.93 -12.81
CA VAL A 106 -8.26 2.83 -13.74
C VAL A 106 -7.57 1.54 -13.28
N ALA A 107 -8.33 0.64 -12.66
CA ALA A 107 -7.80 -0.61 -12.09
C ALA A 107 -7.11 -1.51 -13.12
N ARG A 108 -7.58 -1.51 -14.38
CA ARG A 108 -6.99 -2.27 -15.50
C ARG A 108 -5.70 -1.69 -16.06
N LEU A 109 -5.37 -0.45 -15.72
CA LEU A 109 -4.16 0.20 -16.22
C LEU A 109 -2.93 -0.38 -15.50
N GLN A 110 -1.89 -0.61 -16.29
CA GLN A 110 -0.66 -1.31 -15.89
C GLN A 110 0.59 -0.49 -16.29
N ARG A 111 0.50 0.85 -16.37
CA ARG A 111 1.66 1.66 -16.79
C ARG A 111 2.78 1.59 -15.75
N GLN A 112 2.41 1.63 -14.47
CA GLN A 112 3.33 1.47 -13.35
C GLN A 112 3.98 0.07 -13.30
N LEU A 113 3.22 -0.99 -13.61
CA LEU A 113 3.78 -2.35 -13.75
C LEU A 113 4.82 -2.40 -14.88
N LYS A 114 4.51 -1.84 -16.05
CA LYS A 114 5.45 -1.78 -17.17
C LYS A 114 6.70 -0.97 -16.83
N ALA A 115 6.54 0.12 -16.08
CA ALA A 115 7.67 0.91 -15.58
C ALA A 115 8.56 0.09 -14.64
N ALA A 116 7.98 -0.66 -13.70
CA ALA A 116 8.71 -1.57 -12.82
C ALA A 116 9.50 -2.65 -13.58
N GLU A 117 8.94 -3.16 -14.68
CA GLU A 117 9.63 -4.08 -15.59
C GLU A 117 10.78 -3.38 -16.31
N SER A 118 10.54 -2.23 -16.96
CA SER A 118 11.57 -1.53 -17.73
C SER A 118 12.68 -0.92 -16.89
N SER A 119 12.40 -0.54 -15.64
CA SER A 119 13.42 0.00 -14.72
C SER A 119 14.30 -1.09 -14.12
N GLY A 120 13.96 -2.38 -14.30
CA GLY A 120 14.68 -3.53 -13.76
C GLY A 120 14.34 -3.88 -12.31
N ALA A 121 13.22 -3.38 -11.77
CA ALA A 121 12.77 -3.75 -10.42
C ALA A 121 12.33 -5.22 -10.36
N VAL A 122 11.62 -5.67 -11.41
CA VAL A 122 11.21 -7.08 -11.55
C VAL A 122 12.42 -8.00 -11.78
N ASP A 123 13.42 -7.55 -12.54
CA ASP A 123 14.64 -8.34 -12.75
C ASP A 123 15.44 -8.50 -11.46
N TRP A 124 15.49 -7.48 -10.61
CA TRP A 124 16.08 -7.60 -9.28
C TRP A 124 15.36 -8.65 -8.42
N ILE A 125 14.01 -8.70 -8.43
CA ILE A 125 13.26 -9.73 -7.71
C ILE A 125 13.65 -11.14 -8.20
N LYS A 126 13.73 -11.34 -9.51
CA LYS A 126 14.13 -12.63 -10.10
C LYS A 126 15.54 -13.02 -9.69
N GLN A 127 16.48 -12.08 -9.71
CA GLN A 127 17.87 -12.33 -9.27
C GLN A 127 17.94 -12.74 -7.78
N GLN A 128 17.13 -12.13 -6.91
CA GLN A 128 17.07 -12.52 -5.50
C GLN A 128 16.53 -13.95 -5.32
N PHE A 129 15.51 -14.33 -6.09
CA PHE A 129 15.01 -15.69 -6.12
C PHE A 129 16.07 -16.70 -6.59
N GLU A 130 16.78 -16.41 -7.69
CA GLU A 130 17.84 -17.25 -8.24
C GLU A 130 19.01 -17.45 -7.26
N ARG A 131 19.26 -16.46 -6.39
CA ARG A 131 20.26 -16.53 -5.30
C ARG A 131 19.77 -17.30 -4.07
N GLY A 132 18.55 -17.85 -4.10
CA GLY A 132 17.95 -18.57 -2.98
C GLY A 132 17.46 -17.66 -1.85
N ASN A 133 17.27 -16.36 -2.12
CA ASN A 133 16.84 -15.37 -1.12
C ASN A 133 15.64 -14.56 -1.64
N PRO A 134 14.49 -15.21 -1.89
CA PRO A 134 13.33 -14.55 -2.50
C PRO A 134 12.88 -13.33 -1.70
N ALA A 135 12.57 -12.24 -2.42
CA ALA A 135 12.23 -10.96 -1.80
C ALA A 135 10.74 -10.88 -1.40
N ASP A 136 10.45 -10.07 -0.40
CA ASP A 136 9.09 -9.58 -0.15
C ASP A 136 8.82 -8.32 -0.98
N ILE A 137 7.59 -8.17 -1.46
CA ILE A 137 7.15 -6.95 -2.13
C ILE A 137 6.19 -6.19 -1.22
N ILE A 138 6.48 -4.91 -1.03
CA ILE A 138 5.76 -4.05 -0.10
C ILE A 138 5.21 -2.85 -0.87
N GLY A 139 3.97 -2.44 -0.60
CA GLY A 139 3.44 -1.22 -1.20
C GLY A 139 2.23 -0.63 -0.50
N GLU A 140 2.09 0.69 -0.60
CA GLU A 140 0.97 1.46 -0.08
C GLU A 140 0.19 2.10 -1.24
N SER A 141 -1.13 2.27 -1.12
CA SER A 141 -1.96 2.94 -2.14
C SER A 141 -1.67 2.41 -3.57
N LEU A 142 -1.20 3.27 -4.48
CA LEU A 142 -0.79 2.91 -5.83
C LEU A 142 0.35 1.88 -5.85
N GLY A 143 1.36 2.00 -4.98
CA GLY A 143 2.44 1.04 -4.86
C GLY A 143 1.94 -0.33 -4.43
N GLY A 144 0.90 -0.37 -3.60
CA GLY A 144 0.21 -1.61 -3.24
C GLY A 144 -0.56 -2.25 -4.42
N LYS A 145 -1.10 -1.44 -5.35
CA LYS A 145 -1.66 -1.96 -6.61
C LYS A 145 -0.57 -2.57 -7.49
N VAL A 146 0.58 -1.89 -7.62
CA VAL A 146 1.72 -2.41 -8.40
C VAL A 146 2.26 -3.70 -7.78
N ALA A 147 2.40 -3.75 -6.45
CA ALA A 147 2.81 -4.95 -5.72
C ALA A 147 1.89 -6.14 -6.02
N GLN A 148 0.56 -5.94 -5.99
CA GLN A 148 -0.41 -6.97 -6.39
C GLN A 148 -0.26 -7.39 -7.85
N GLN A 149 0.00 -6.44 -8.75
CA GLN A 149 0.19 -6.73 -10.17
C GLN A 149 1.45 -7.56 -10.43
N ILE A 150 2.55 -7.24 -9.75
CA ILE A 150 3.80 -8.00 -9.82
C ILE A 150 3.57 -9.40 -9.22
N ALA A 151 2.94 -9.49 -8.05
CA ALA A 151 2.63 -10.76 -7.38
C ALA A 151 1.78 -11.69 -8.25
N ALA A 152 0.76 -11.16 -8.92
CA ALA A 152 -0.09 -11.96 -9.81
C ALA A 152 0.63 -12.41 -11.08
N LYS A 153 1.58 -11.62 -11.60
CA LYS A 153 2.30 -11.91 -12.85
C LYS A 153 3.55 -12.77 -12.65
N TYR A 154 4.20 -12.65 -11.50
CA TYR A 154 5.47 -13.29 -11.16
C TYR A 154 5.42 -14.04 -9.80
N PRO A 155 4.38 -14.85 -9.53
CA PRO A 155 4.12 -15.40 -8.20
C PRO A 155 5.25 -16.27 -7.67
N ASP A 156 5.96 -17.00 -8.55
CA ASP A 156 6.99 -17.96 -8.16
C ASP A 156 8.29 -17.29 -7.66
N TYR A 157 8.52 -16.01 -7.99
CA TYR A 157 9.75 -15.30 -7.65
C TYR A 157 9.68 -14.55 -6.32
N ILE A 158 8.52 -14.57 -5.66
CA ILE A 158 8.20 -13.67 -4.55
C ILE A 158 7.96 -14.49 -3.31
N ARG A 159 8.61 -14.12 -2.21
CA ARG A 159 8.42 -14.77 -0.91
C ARG A 159 7.06 -14.43 -0.35
N SER A 160 6.76 -13.14 -0.23
CA SER A 160 5.45 -12.65 0.18
C SER A 160 5.14 -11.26 -0.40
N THR A 161 3.87 -10.88 -0.37
CA THR A 161 3.40 -9.55 -0.79
C THR A 161 2.61 -8.93 0.36
N VAL A 162 3.04 -7.74 0.81
CA VAL A 162 2.43 -7.04 1.94
C VAL A 162 2.00 -5.65 1.50
N THR A 163 0.69 -5.38 1.56
CA THR A 163 0.15 -4.11 1.07
C THR A 163 -0.61 -3.35 2.15
N PHE A 164 -0.52 -2.03 2.14
CA PHE A 164 -1.23 -1.14 3.06
C PHE A 164 -2.15 -0.19 2.30
N ASN A 165 -3.45 -0.15 2.63
CA ASN A 165 -4.44 0.74 2.01
C ASN A 165 -4.32 0.77 0.47
N SER A 166 -4.06 -0.39 -0.13
CA SER A 166 -3.70 -0.49 -1.54
C SER A 166 -4.90 -0.25 -2.43
N LEU A 167 -4.69 0.42 -3.56
CA LEU A 167 -5.71 0.45 -4.62
C LEU A 167 -5.95 -0.96 -5.16
N GLY A 168 -7.15 -1.21 -5.67
CA GLY A 168 -7.48 -2.49 -6.31
C GLY A 168 -6.80 -2.68 -7.67
N VAL A 169 -6.80 -3.92 -8.14
CA VAL A 169 -6.39 -4.35 -9.48
C VAL A 169 -7.61 -4.73 -10.34
N ALA A 170 -7.38 -5.07 -11.61
CA ALA A 170 -8.44 -5.60 -12.47
C ALA A 170 -9.01 -6.90 -11.90
N GLU A 171 -10.33 -7.07 -11.94
CA GLU A 171 -11.04 -8.26 -11.47
C GLU A 171 -10.49 -9.56 -12.09
N LYS A 172 -10.23 -9.57 -13.40
CA LYS A 172 -9.63 -10.72 -14.08
C LYS A 172 -8.27 -11.11 -13.49
N LEU A 173 -7.46 -10.12 -13.09
CA LEU A 173 -6.17 -10.38 -12.45
C LEU A 173 -6.36 -10.93 -11.04
N ALA A 174 -7.29 -10.36 -10.28
CA ALA A 174 -7.64 -10.85 -8.95
C ALA A 174 -8.15 -12.30 -8.99
N GLN A 175 -9.02 -12.66 -9.93
CA GLN A 175 -9.57 -14.01 -10.02
C GLN A 175 -8.56 -15.06 -10.45
N ASN A 176 -7.61 -14.70 -11.32
CA ASN A 176 -6.66 -15.65 -11.91
C ASN A 176 -5.32 -15.71 -11.16
N SER A 177 -5.11 -14.89 -10.14
CA SER A 177 -3.85 -14.86 -9.39
C SER A 177 -3.64 -16.16 -8.64
N THR A 178 -2.45 -16.75 -8.79
CA THR A 178 -2.00 -17.94 -8.05
C THR A 178 -1.03 -17.60 -6.91
N ALA A 179 -0.83 -16.31 -6.61
CA ALA A 179 0.00 -15.87 -5.49
C ALA A 179 -0.57 -16.37 -4.15
N ILE A 180 0.28 -16.99 -3.32
CA ILE A 180 -0.16 -17.68 -2.09
C ILE A 180 0.10 -16.89 -0.80
N HIS A 181 1.16 -16.08 -0.76
CA HIS A 181 1.61 -15.39 0.45
C HIS A 181 1.33 -13.90 0.36
N VAL A 182 0.05 -13.53 0.32
CA VAL A 182 -0.40 -12.14 0.19
C VAL A 182 -1.09 -11.68 1.47
N PHE A 183 -0.72 -10.49 1.95
CA PHE A 183 -1.25 -9.87 3.16
C PHE A 183 -1.73 -8.44 2.84
N HIS A 184 -3.02 -8.20 3.00
CA HIS A 184 -3.64 -6.89 2.80
C HIS A 184 -4.00 -6.26 4.13
N TYR A 185 -3.52 -5.04 4.39
CA TYR A 185 -3.81 -4.29 5.59
C TYR A 185 -4.57 -3.01 5.25
N PHE A 186 -5.76 -2.84 5.81
CA PHE A 186 -6.61 -1.66 5.62
C PHE A 186 -6.82 -0.91 6.94
N THR A 187 -6.59 0.40 6.95
CA THR A 187 -6.91 1.23 8.12
C THR A 187 -8.43 1.30 8.28
N LEU A 188 -8.92 1.09 9.50
CA LEU A 188 -10.35 1.16 9.82
C LEU A 188 -10.95 2.51 9.39
N GLY A 189 -11.98 2.43 8.54
CA GLY A 189 -12.73 3.59 8.07
C GLY A 189 -11.97 4.47 7.07
N GLU A 190 -10.82 4.03 6.54
CA GLU A 190 -10.30 4.57 5.29
C GLU A 190 -11.20 4.10 4.13
N ARG A 191 -11.31 4.93 3.08
CA ARG A 191 -12.20 4.67 1.93
C ARG A 191 -11.56 4.97 0.57
N TYR A 192 -10.40 5.62 0.53
CA TYR A 192 -9.78 6.02 -0.74
C TYR A 192 -9.36 4.81 -1.55
N ALA A 193 -8.82 3.78 -0.89
CA ALA A 193 -8.34 2.58 -1.57
C ALA A 193 -9.45 1.88 -2.37
N PHE A 194 -10.67 1.90 -1.82
CA PHE A 194 -11.86 1.32 -2.42
C PHE A 194 -12.49 2.22 -3.49
N TRP A 195 -12.57 3.53 -3.22
CA TRP A 195 -13.24 4.48 -4.09
C TRP A 195 -12.46 4.78 -5.36
N ALA A 196 -11.13 4.93 -5.27
CA ALA A 196 -10.35 5.55 -6.33
C ALA A 196 -10.46 4.82 -7.68
N ASN A 197 -10.34 3.49 -7.73
CA ASN A 197 -10.48 2.74 -8.99
C ASN A 197 -11.55 1.66 -8.99
N GLY A 198 -12.28 1.46 -7.89
CA GLY A 198 -13.26 0.38 -7.76
C GLY A 198 -12.71 -1.01 -8.07
N GLY A 199 -11.38 -1.21 -7.99
CA GLY A 199 -10.72 -2.46 -8.34
C GLY A 199 -10.98 -3.57 -7.32
N ASP A 200 -10.54 -4.77 -7.65
CA ASP A 200 -10.59 -5.94 -6.78
C ASP A 200 -9.20 -6.28 -6.23
N TYR A 201 -9.10 -7.25 -5.33
CA TYR A 201 -7.85 -7.62 -4.67
C TYR A 201 -7.50 -9.07 -4.98
N ILE A 202 -6.21 -9.35 -5.22
CA ILE A 202 -5.75 -10.73 -5.37
C ILE A 202 -6.01 -11.52 -4.07
N PRO A 203 -6.21 -12.85 -4.12
CA PRO A 203 -6.47 -13.64 -2.92
C PRO A 203 -5.32 -13.54 -1.92
N GLY A 204 -5.66 -13.44 -0.64
CA GLY A 204 -4.70 -13.25 0.45
C GLY A 204 -5.38 -13.15 1.81
N THR A 205 -4.57 -12.98 2.85
CA THR A 205 -5.06 -12.72 4.21
C THR A 205 -5.33 -11.23 4.37
N ILE A 206 -6.51 -10.87 4.87
CA ILE A 206 -6.97 -9.48 4.92
C ILE A 206 -7.12 -9.06 6.38
N PHE A 207 -6.54 -7.92 6.72
CA PHE A 207 -6.58 -7.33 8.05
C PHE A 207 -7.15 -5.92 8.01
N VAL A 208 -7.99 -5.61 9.00
CA VAL A 208 -8.36 -4.25 9.35
C VAL A 208 -7.54 -3.83 10.58
N ILE A 209 -6.84 -2.70 10.46
CA ILE A 209 -5.97 -2.16 11.50
C ILE A 209 -6.50 -0.83 12.03
N SER A 210 -6.38 -0.60 13.34
CA SER A 210 -6.71 0.70 13.94
C SER A 210 -5.94 0.95 15.23
N GLN A 211 -5.77 2.21 15.61
CA GLN A 211 -5.09 2.54 16.86
C GLN A 211 -5.91 2.16 18.10
N ARG A 212 -7.24 2.29 18.04
CA ARG A 212 -8.13 2.15 19.20
C ARG A 212 -9.45 1.44 18.90
N GLY A 213 -9.59 0.79 17.74
CA GLY A 213 -10.84 0.19 17.31
C GLY A 213 -11.97 1.20 17.10
N ASN A 214 -13.21 0.71 17.18
CA ASN A 214 -14.44 1.50 17.04
C ASN A 214 -14.80 2.20 18.36
N ASN A 215 -14.08 3.27 18.71
CA ASN A 215 -14.30 4.07 19.92
C ASN A 215 -15.20 5.30 19.65
N CYS A 216 -15.46 6.11 20.69
CA CYS A 216 -16.30 7.31 20.57
C CYS A 216 -15.74 8.33 19.55
N CYS A 217 -14.43 8.60 19.57
CA CYS A 217 -13.79 9.50 18.60
C CYS A 217 -14.00 9.01 17.16
N TYR A 218 -13.80 7.71 16.92
CA TYR A 218 -14.04 7.11 15.61
C TYR A 218 -15.48 7.28 15.16
N LYS A 219 -16.47 7.07 16.05
CA LYS A 219 -17.89 7.26 15.73
C LYS A 219 -18.21 8.71 15.33
N ILE A 220 -17.58 9.69 15.99
CA ILE A 220 -17.73 11.10 15.65
C ILE A 220 -17.09 11.40 14.29
N GLU A 221 -15.85 10.98 14.07
CA GLU A 221 -15.17 11.14 12.78
C GLU A 221 -15.96 10.49 11.63
N GLU A 222 -16.50 9.30 11.87
CA GLU A 222 -17.33 8.56 10.92
C GLU A 222 -18.65 9.27 10.63
N TRP A 223 -19.27 9.88 11.65
CA TRP A 223 -20.45 10.72 11.48
C TRP A 223 -20.16 11.95 10.60
N ILE A 224 -19.01 12.60 10.78
CA ILE A 224 -18.55 13.71 9.93
C ILE A 224 -18.39 13.24 8.47
N VAL A 225 -17.72 12.10 8.25
CA VAL A 225 -17.52 11.51 6.92
C VAL A 225 -18.85 11.20 6.23
N ARG A 226 -19.85 10.71 6.96
CA ARG A 226 -21.19 10.45 6.42
C ARG A 226 -21.97 11.71 6.06
N ILE A 227 -21.90 12.75 6.89
CA ILE A 227 -22.59 14.03 6.62
C ILE A 227 -22.00 14.74 5.40
N ALA A 228 -20.69 14.58 5.16
CA ALA A 228 -20.02 15.18 4.02
C ALA A 228 -20.73 14.84 2.70
N ARG A 229 -21.35 13.65 2.58
CA ARG A 229 -22.10 13.17 1.39
C ARG A 229 -21.34 13.52 0.11
N PHE A 230 -20.23 12.82 -0.10
CA PHE A 230 -19.38 13.02 -1.27
C PHE A 230 -20.12 12.76 -2.60
N GLU A 231 -21.28 12.10 -2.54
CA GLU A 231 -22.19 11.89 -3.65
C GLU A 231 -23.25 13.01 -3.73
N GLY A 232 -23.37 13.67 -4.90
CA GLY A 232 -24.40 14.65 -5.22
C GLY A 232 -23.92 16.08 -5.48
N LYS A 233 -24.85 17.01 -5.76
CA LYS A 233 -24.52 18.42 -6.05
C LYS A 233 -23.88 19.09 -4.84
N PHE A 234 -22.66 19.59 -5.03
CA PHE A 234 -21.94 20.36 -4.02
C PHE A 234 -22.77 21.58 -3.58
N ARG A 235 -22.98 21.72 -2.27
CA ARG A 235 -23.64 22.89 -1.67
C ARG A 235 -22.61 23.65 -0.85
N LYS A 236 -22.46 24.96 -1.06
CA LYS A 236 -21.49 25.82 -0.34
C LYS A 236 -21.55 25.65 1.19
N ARG A 237 -22.74 25.46 1.76
CA ARG A 237 -22.96 25.22 3.21
C ARG A 237 -22.30 23.93 3.75
N ARG A 238 -21.87 23.01 2.89
CA ARG A 238 -21.20 21.75 3.25
C ARG A 238 -19.69 21.76 3.02
N ALA A 239 -19.13 22.83 2.44
CA ALA A 239 -17.72 22.89 2.07
C ALA A 239 -16.79 22.56 3.25
N ILE A 240 -17.07 23.11 4.44
CA ILE A 240 -16.26 22.87 5.65
C ILE A 240 -16.29 21.40 6.05
N VAL A 241 -17.49 20.78 6.07
CA VAL A 241 -17.64 19.37 6.45
C VAL A 241 -16.96 18.45 5.44
N VAL A 242 -17.06 18.75 4.15
CA VAL A 242 -16.38 18.01 3.08
C VAL A 242 -14.86 18.11 3.24
N MET A 243 -14.31 19.29 3.49
CA MET A 243 -12.87 19.47 3.72
C MET A 243 -12.41 18.71 4.97
N LEU A 244 -13.16 18.79 6.07
CA LEU A 244 -12.84 18.07 7.30
C LEU A 244 -12.87 16.55 7.08
N ALA A 245 -13.89 16.03 6.38
CA ALA A 245 -13.99 14.62 6.07
C ALA A 245 -12.84 14.13 5.16
N GLN A 246 -12.44 14.92 4.16
CA GLN A 246 -11.27 14.62 3.32
C GLN A 246 -9.99 14.57 4.17
N PHE A 247 -9.79 15.53 5.08
CA PHE A 247 -8.64 15.53 5.97
C PHE A 247 -8.61 14.29 6.89
N LEU A 248 -9.75 13.91 7.46
CA LEU A 248 -9.87 12.71 8.30
C LEU A 248 -9.55 11.44 7.51
N LEU A 249 -10.10 11.29 6.30
CA LEU A 249 -9.82 10.14 5.44
C LEU A 249 -8.34 10.10 5.04
N LEU A 250 -7.74 11.25 4.72
CA LEU A 250 -6.34 11.31 4.30
C LEU A 250 -5.40 10.97 5.45
N ASN A 251 -5.74 11.43 6.66
CA ASN A 251 -5.02 11.07 7.88
C ASN A 251 -5.11 9.56 8.14
N ARG A 252 -6.30 8.95 8.00
CA ARG A 252 -6.47 7.49 8.18
C ARG A 252 -5.70 6.68 7.13
N HIS A 253 -5.72 7.14 5.89
CA HIS A 253 -5.02 6.53 4.75
C HIS A 253 -3.50 6.49 5.00
N ASN A 254 -2.92 7.58 5.49
CA ASN A 254 -1.48 7.69 5.73
C ASN A 254 -1.02 7.29 7.15
N ALA A 255 -1.94 7.02 8.08
CA ALA A 255 -1.59 6.76 9.48
C ALA A 255 -0.73 5.50 9.64
N ILE A 256 0.40 5.61 10.35
CA ILE A 256 1.15 4.46 10.86
C ILE A 256 0.45 3.92 12.10
N VAL A 257 -0.12 2.72 12.02
CA VAL A 257 -1.01 2.12 13.03
C VAL A 257 -0.34 1.01 13.82
N LEU A 258 0.33 0.07 13.16
CA LEU A 258 0.91 -1.13 13.77
C LEU A 258 2.04 -0.82 14.75
N ASN A 259 2.63 0.37 14.63
CA ASN A 259 3.67 0.87 15.52
C ASN A 259 3.13 1.66 16.72
N LYS A 260 1.81 1.80 16.87
CA LYS A 260 1.21 2.48 18.03
C LYS A 260 1.13 1.55 19.24
N LYS A 261 0.96 2.13 20.44
CA LYS A 261 0.76 1.35 21.67
C LYS A 261 -0.55 0.57 21.58
N LYS A 262 -0.47 -0.76 21.54
CA LYS A 262 -1.59 -1.72 21.46
C LYS A 262 -2.51 -1.48 20.24
N PRO A 263 -2.02 -1.71 19.00
CA PRO A 263 -2.87 -1.60 17.83
C PRO A 263 -3.94 -2.71 17.87
N VAL A 264 -5.12 -2.39 17.35
CA VAL A 264 -6.17 -3.38 17.11
C VAL A 264 -6.00 -3.89 15.68
N VAL A 265 -5.84 -5.19 15.54
CA VAL A 265 -5.70 -5.88 14.26
C VAL A 265 -6.75 -6.98 14.21
N VAL A 266 -7.63 -6.93 13.22
CA VAL A 266 -8.73 -7.88 13.04
C VAL A 266 -8.61 -8.49 11.66
N GLN A 267 -8.46 -9.81 11.60
CA GLN A 267 -8.57 -10.53 10.33
C GLN A 267 -10.02 -10.52 9.87
N ILE A 268 -10.23 -10.23 8.58
CA ILE A 268 -11.53 -10.23 7.94
C ILE A 268 -11.51 -11.11 6.69
N ASP A 269 -12.69 -11.53 6.25
CA ASP A 269 -12.86 -12.21 4.97
C ASP A 269 -13.14 -11.22 3.82
N ARG A 270 -13.15 -11.76 2.59
CA ARG A 270 -13.40 -10.97 1.38
C ARG A 270 -14.83 -10.41 1.31
N THR A 271 -15.82 -11.11 1.87
CA THR A 271 -17.22 -10.64 1.92
C THR A 271 -17.34 -9.41 2.82
N GLN A 272 -16.67 -9.44 3.97
CA GLN A 272 -16.53 -8.29 4.86
C GLN A 272 -15.81 -7.14 4.15
N LEU A 273 -14.72 -7.40 3.41
CA LEU A 273 -14.06 -6.36 2.59
C LEU A 273 -15.01 -5.73 1.55
N GLN A 274 -15.82 -6.55 0.88
CA GLN A 274 -16.80 -6.06 -0.10
C GLN A 274 -17.90 -5.20 0.55
N SER A 275 -18.26 -5.45 1.81
CA SER A 275 -19.19 -4.58 2.54
C SER A 275 -18.62 -3.17 2.75
N PHE A 276 -17.30 -3.05 2.99
CA PHE A 276 -16.62 -1.76 3.04
C PHE A 276 -16.62 -1.04 1.67
N ARG A 277 -16.51 -1.78 0.56
CA ARG A 277 -16.66 -1.23 -0.80
C ARG A 277 -18.09 -0.74 -1.09
N LYS A 278 -19.10 -1.53 -0.74
CA LYS A 278 -20.52 -1.24 -1.07
C LYS A 278 -21.11 -0.11 -0.22
N ASN A 279 -20.59 0.11 0.98
CA ASN A 279 -20.94 1.27 1.80
C ASN A 279 -20.23 2.56 1.34
N SER A 280 -19.88 2.65 0.06
CA SER A 280 -19.51 3.90 -0.62
C SER A 280 -20.63 4.92 -0.39
N PHE A 281 -20.33 5.90 0.45
CA PHE A 281 -21.04 7.16 0.78
C PHE A 281 -22.58 7.25 0.73
N SER A 282 -23.29 6.11 0.76
CA SER A 282 -24.75 6.01 0.84
C SER A 282 -25.28 6.48 2.19
#